data_AF-A0A964IG73-F1
#
_entry.id   AF-A0A964IG73-F1
#
_cell.length_a   1.000
_cell.length_b   1.000
_cell.length_c   1.000
_cell.angle_alpha   90.00
_cell.angle_beta   90.00
_cell.angle_gamma   90.00
#
_symmetry.space_group_name_H-M   'P 1'
#
loop_
_entity.id
_entity.type
_entity.pdbx_description
1 polymer ?
#
loop_
_entity_poly.entity_id
_entity_poly.type
_entity_poly.pdbx_seq_one_letter_code
_entity_poly.pdbx_strand_id
1 'polypeptide(L)'
;MRRHWTAAAIVAIGVALTSAARAEEPPSDPCVVLPGAGAAPLWIDYNERNVPAAVRSVFKRPALTVATNGAVLGGQYRAAGAAVVHWEMKLPALVGTPAAPADPATLTAAADRLYEQAVRTTACTTPVIALNELAGPSLPVPWLDPVRAYRMNVLALVRLLAERGATPVLLLHGNLELRGEAGVWFADVAAASHLVYETYYRAPNIAGLGRIVGPRRMRLGMRGVIRNLTSVGVPRERLGLMLGFQTALGKYGREGLQPREAWFRYVKWNALAARQVAAEERLATVWSWGWGNLSVGAADPDKPDAACVYLWSRDPALCDGPAVAGPGFDRSLVEGAIAIAEPLRCLSSAGKLGNRHVAELLPLTRNEDAALTGAFVRHALRRVSPVTPAELDTAESAVVLRTFAGSVDAYLAELVRRGATRDVARGILEDALRRAHIAPLVAPPATPLTWIADIVRDTIDTATCRGDRLPGVGDFPRTDRRESAGLPLASYLPFLLEDRVAPSAPIDAVVTLSGAVAQLDWADAPEGDVVGYHVYRAGAAGGKWTALTRQPWPRSSWRDGKAIPGGIYIVRAIDQAGNRSDPTQVLDPAAPAPPPPEAAQPAPEPSPAPSEPTPGG
;
A
#
# COMPACT_ATOMS: atom_id res chain seq x y z
N MET A 1 -7.49 -35.25 66.10
CA MET A 1 -6.15 -35.68 66.57
C MET A 1 -5.26 -35.89 65.36
N ARG A 2 -4.12 -35.18 65.32
CA ARG A 2 -3.15 -35.14 64.21
C ARG A 2 -2.58 -36.54 63.96
N ARG A 3 -2.56 -36.98 62.69
CA ARG A 3 -1.78 -38.16 62.27
C ARG A 3 -0.69 -37.72 61.31
N HIS A 4 0.53 -37.80 61.83
CA HIS A 4 1.78 -37.74 61.09
C HIS A 4 1.87 -38.92 60.13
N TRP A 5 2.23 -38.66 58.87
CA TRP A 5 2.65 -39.68 57.91
C TRP A 5 4.17 -39.60 57.77
N THR A 6 4.83 -40.70 58.12
CA THR A 6 6.25 -40.95 57.92
C THR A 6 6.51 -41.34 56.46
N ALA A 7 7.59 -40.80 55.91
CA ALA A 7 8.05 -40.99 54.53
C ALA A 7 8.62 -42.41 54.30
N ALA A 8 8.30 -42.98 53.15
CA ALA A 8 9.01 -44.13 52.58
C ALA A 8 9.72 -43.69 51.30
N ALA A 9 11.04 -43.87 51.26
CA ALA A 9 11.90 -43.54 50.13
C ALA A 9 11.74 -44.57 49.01
N ILE A 10 11.49 -44.11 47.78
CA ILE A 10 11.53 -44.93 46.56
C ILE A 10 12.83 -44.60 45.83
N VAL A 11 13.68 -45.63 45.69
CA VAL A 11 14.90 -45.61 44.88
C VAL A 11 14.50 -45.71 43.40
N ALA A 12 14.78 -44.67 42.62
CA ALA A 12 14.58 -44.65 41.18
C ALA A 12 15.85 -45.15 40.46
N ILE A 13 15.75 -46.26 39.74
CA ILE A 13 16.78 -46.76 38.83
C ILE A 13 16.64 -45.97 37.52
N GLY A 14 17.64 -45.14 37.21
CA GLY A 14 17.71 -44.39 35.97
C GLY A 14 18.18 -45.26 34.81
N VAL A 15 17.33 -45.44 33.80
CA VAL A 15 17.73 -45.94 32.48
C VAL A 15 18.19 -44.75 31.64
N ALA A 16 19.50 -44.66 31.41
CA ALA A 16 20.08 -43.66 30.51
C ALA A 16 19.81 -44.06 29.05
N LEU A 17 18.81 -43.44 28.43
CA LEU A 17 18.63 -43.46 26.98
C LEU A 17 19.54 -42.38 26.37
N THR A 18 20.70 -42.79 25.86
CA THR A 18 21.57 -41.94 25.04
C THR A 18 20.97 -41.82 23.63
N SER A 19 20.21 -40.75 23.38
CA SER A 19 19.86 -40.35 22.03
C SER A 19 21.10 -39.78 21.34
N ALA A 20 21.82 -40.62 20.61
CA ALA A 20 22.82 -40.15 19.65
C ALA A 20 22.08 -39.33 18.57
N ALA A 21 22.26 -38.01 18.60
CA ALA A 21 21.85 -37.14 17.51
C ALA A 21 22.59 -37.61 16.25
N ARG A 22 21.86 -38.20 15.30
CA ARG A 22 22.39 -38.40 13.95
C ARG A 22 22.65 -37.01 13.37
N ALA A 23 23.90 -36.72 13.05
CA ALA A 23 24.22 -35.62 12.17
C ALA A 23 23.55 -35.91 10.82
N GLU A 24 22.60 -35.06 10.44
CA GLU A 24 22.03 -35.07 9.08
C GLU A 24 23.18 -34.84 8.09
N GLU A 25 23.35 -35.73 7.12
CA GLU A 25 24.30 -35.53 6.03
C GLU A 25 23.94 -34.22 5.29
N PRO A 26 24.93 -33.39 4.91
CA PRO A 26 24.66 -32.20 4.12
C PRO A 26 23.99 -32.62 2.80
N PRO A 27 23.01 -31.84 2.29
CA PRO A 27 22.34 -32.16 1.04
C PRO A 27 23.37 -32.38 -0.07
N SER A 28 23.13 -33.40 -0.90
CA SER A 28 24.04 -33.84 -1.97
C SER A 28 24.28 -32.79 -3.05
N ASP A 29 23.49 -31.70 -3.06
CA ASP A 29 23.65 -30.56 -3.95
C ASP A 29 23.65 -29.25 -3.13
N PRO A 30 24.77 -28.49 -3.07
CA PRO A 30 24.85 -27.21 -2.38
C PRO A 30 24.13 -26.06 -3.13
N CYS A 31 23.59 -26.32 -4.32
CA CYS A 31 22.95 -25.32 -5.15
C CYS A 31 21.64 -24.81 -4.57
N VAL A 32 21.54 -23.48 -4.44
CA VAL A 32 20.29 -22.79 -4.13
C VAL A 32 19.39 -22.81 -5.36
N VAL A 33 18.17 -23.31 -5.20
CA VAL A 33 17.13 -23.25 -6.23
C VAL A 33 16.09 -22.20 -5.82
N LEU A 34 15.85 -21.21 -6.68
CA LEU A 34 14.79 -20.25 -6.44
C LEU A 34 13.42 -20.91 -6.64
N PRO A 35 12.43 -20.61 -5.78
CA PRO A 35 11.14 -21.27 -5.84
C PRO A 35 10.37 -20.87 -7.10
N GLY A 36 9.69 -21.85 -7.69
CA GLY A 36 8.75 -21.64 -8.79
C GLY A 36 7.39 -21.15 -8.31
N ALA A 37 6.44 -21.03 -9.26
CA ALA A 37 5.10 -20.53 -8.96
C ALA A 37 4.39 -21.37 -7.88
N GLY A 38 3.88 -20.70 -6.84
CA GLY A 38 3.10 -21.32 -5.77
C GLY A 38 3.90 -21.89 -4.60
N ALA A 39 5.24 -21.89 -4.66
CA ALA A 39 6.09 -22.23 -3.52
C ALA A 39 6.27 -21.01 -2.58
N ALA A 40 6.67 -21.29 -1.33
CA ALA A 40 6.97 -20.23 -0.37
C ALA A 40 8.22 -19.44 -0.81
N PRO A 41 8.25 -18.11 -0.58
CA PRO A 41 9.40 -17.29 -0.97
C PRO A 41 10.67 -17.73 -0.23
N LEU A 42 11.78 -17.79 -0.96
CA LEU A 42 13.10 -17.98 -0.39
C LEU A 42 13.62 -16.65 0.18
N TRP A 43 14.12 -16.68 1.40
CA TRP A 43 14.66 -15.50 2.06
C TRP A 43 16.18 -15.50 1.98
N ILE A 44 16.77 -14.39 1.54
CA ILE A 44 18.21 -14.29 1.25
C ILE A 44 18.80 -13.03 1.90
N ASP A 45 19.79 -13.22 2.78
CA ASP A 45 20.33 -12.14 3.61
C ASP A 45 21.72 -11.69 3.16
N TYR A 46 21.89 -10.41 2.80
CA TYR A 46 23.20 -9.87 2.46
C TYR A 46 24.14 -9.90 3.67
N ASN A 47 25.29 -10.56 3.52
CA ASN A 47 26.15 -10.86 4.67
C ASN A 47 27.65 -10.95 4.34
N GLU A 48 28.19 -9.92 3.69
CA GLU A 48 29.60 -9.83 3.27
C GLU A 48 30.55 -9.30 4.37
N ARG A 49 31.86 -9.22 4.08
CA ARG A 49 32.90 -8.69 4.98
C ARG A 49 32.64 -7.30 5.56
N ASN A 50 31.89 -6.44 4.86
CA ASN A 50 31.51 -5.12 5.36
C ASN A 50 30.39 -5.16 6.40
N VAL A 51 29.70 -6.29 6.58
CA VAL A 51 28.72 -6.51 7.66
C VAL A 51 29.47 -6.78 8.96
N PRO A 52 29.16 -6.11 10.09
CA PRO A 52 29.88 -6.32 11.35
C PRO A 52 29.91 -7.78 11.78
N ALA A 53 31.02 -8.22 12.40
CA ALA A 53 31.19 -9.63 12.80
C ALA A 53 30.06 -10.14 13.71
N ALA A 54 29.59 -9.32 14.65
CA ALA A 54 28.46 -9.65 15.52
C ALA A 54 27.17 -9.92 14.73
N VAL A 55 26.90 -9.15 13.67
CA VAL A 55 25.74 -9.37 12.78
C VAL A 55 25.95 -10.61 11.92
N ARG A 56 27.15 -10.81 11.35
CA ARG A 56 27.47 -12.03 10.58
C ARG A 56 27.22 -13.30 11.38
N SER A 57 27.53 -13.29 12.68
CA SER A 57 27.29 -14.42 13.58
C SER A 57 25.80 -14.74 13.78
N VAL A 58 24.90 -13.76 13.66
CA VAL A 58 23.44 -13.98 13.72
C VAL A 58 23.00 -14.81 12.50
N PHE A 59 23.50 -14.46 11.31
CA PHE A 59 23.13 -15.10 10.04
C PHE A 59 23.94 -16.38 9.72
N LYS A 60 25.01 -16.67 10.47
CA LYS A 60 25.84 -17.88 10.30
C LYS A 60 25.19 -19.09 11.00
N ARG A 61 24.06 -19.58 10.47
CA ARG A 61 23.26 -20.66 11.06
C ARG A 61 22.60 -21.55 9.99
N PRO A 62 22.21 -22.78 10.33
CA PRO A 62 21.43 -23.65 9.44
C PRO A 62 20.11 -23.02 8.99
N ALA A 63 19.56 -23.51 7.88
CA ALA A 63 18.27 -23.08 7.31
C ALA A 63 18.19 -21.61 6.83
N LEU A 64 19.30 -20.88 6.85
CA LEU A 64 19.42 -19.55 6.25
C LEU A 64 20.08 -19.63 4.87
N THR A 65 19.68 -18.72 3.99
CA THR A 65 20.40 -18.46 2.73
C THR A 65 21.03 -17.08 2.83
N VAL A 66 22.34 -17.00 2.57
CA VAL A 66 23.09 -15.74 2.67
C VAL A 66 23.71 -15.37 1.34
N ALA A 67 23.79 -14.07 1.08
CA ALA A 67 24.45 -13.50 -0.10
C ALA A 67 25.81 -12.92 0.27
N THR A 68 26.86 -13.43 -0.38
CA THR A 68 28.27 -13.02 -0.18
C THR A 68 29.02 -13.19 -1.50
N ASN A 69 30.21 -12.62 -1.63
CA ASN A 69 30.99 -12.62 -2.86
C ASN A 69 32.33 -13.37 -2.75
N GLY A 70 32.81 -13.65 -1.52
CA GLY A 70 34.13 -14.24 -1.27
C GLY A 70 34.09 -15.73 -0.93
N ALA A 71 34.89 -16.55 -1.61
CA ALA A 71 34.93 -18.00 -1.42
C ALA A 71 35.22 -18.46 0.01
N VAL A 72 36.15 -17.79 0.71
CA VAL A 72 36.46 -18.12 2.12
C VAL A 72 35.26 -17.87 3.03
N LEU A 73 34.60 -16.73 2.88
CA LEU A 73 33.45 -16.38 3.71
C LEU A 73 32.23 -17.24 3.35
N GLY A 74 31.99 -17.51 2.07
CA GLY A 74 30.99 -18.48 1.60
C GLY A 74 31.23 -19.88 2.18
N GLY A 75 32.48 -20.35 2.19
CA GLY A 75 32.84 -21.63 2.82
C GLY A 75 32.54 -21.65 4.32
N GLN A 76 32.78 -20.55 5.03
CA GLN A 76 32.44 -20.44 6.45
C GLN A 76 30.93 -20.51 6.71
N TYR A 77 30.10 -19.92 5.84
CA TYR A 77 28.65 -20.01 5.96
C TYR A 77 28.13 -21.43 5.66
N ARG A 78 28.64 -22.07 4.59
CA ARG A 78 28.30 -23.48 4.29
C ARG A 78 28.70 -24.43 5.41
N ALA A 79 29.88 -24.25 6.00
CA ALA A 79 30.34 -25.05 7.14
C ALA A 79 29.44 -24.88 8.38
N ALA A 80 28.65 -23.80 8.46
CA ALA A 80 27.65 -23.58 9.49
C ALA A 80 26.23 -24.01 9.09
N GLY A 81 26.07 -24.69 7.94
CA GLY A 81 24.79 -25.18 7.43
C GLY A 81 23.95 -24.16 6.67
N ALA A 82 24.47 -22.96 6.40
CA ALA A 82 23.77 -21.95 5.59
C ALA A 82 23.98 -22.21 4.09
N ALA A 83 22.94 -22.01 3.30
CA ALA A 83 23.05 -21.97 1.85
C ALA A 83 23.64 -20.63 1.40
N VAL A 84 24.34 -20.61 0.26
CA VAL A 84 25.08 -19.42 -0.19
C VAL A 84 24.72 -19.08 -1.63
N VAL A 85 24.37 -17.82 -1.86
CA VAL A 85 24.27 -17.23 -3.20
C VAL A 85 25.40 -16.21 -3.42
N HIS A 86 25.74 -15.97 -4.68
CA HIS A 86 26.76 -14.99 -5.03
C HIS A 86 26.19 -13.57 -5.08
N TRP A 87 26.93 -12.59 -4.56
CA TRP A 87 26.59 -11.17 -4.63
C TRP A 87 27.62 -10.37 -5.43
N GLU A 88 27.24 -9.84 -6.58
CA GLU A 88 28.06 -8.90 -7.35
C GLU A 88 27.67 -7.47 -7.00
N MET A 89 28.58 -6.76 -6.31
CA MET A 89 28.34 -5.41 -5.81
C MET A 89 28.41 -4.34 -6.90
N LYS A 90 29.16 -4.61 -7.97
CA LYS A 90 29.60 -3.63 -8.96
C LYS A 90 29.14 -4.04 -10.36
N LEU A 91 27.82 -4.15 -10.56
CA LEU A 91 27.25 -4.29 -11.91
C LEU A 91 27.82 -3.26 -12.91
N PRO A 92 28.03 -1.98 -12.55
CA PRO A 92 28.62 -1.00 -13.47
C PRO A 92 30.01 -1.36 -14.00
N ALA A 93 30.79 -2.17 -13.27
CA ALA A 93 32.10 -2.62 -13.73
C ALA A 93 32.01 -3.68 -14.85
N LEU A 94 30.84 -4.30 -15.04
CA LEU A 94 30.62 -5.34 -16.04
C LEU A 94 29.96 -4.78 -17.31
N VAL A 95 29.01 -3.85 -17.15
CA VAL A 95 28.16 -3.37 -18.25
C VAL A 95 28.29 -1.87 -18.53
N GLY A 96 29.08 -1.15 -17.74
CA GLY A 96 29.21 0.31 -17.78
C GLY A 96 28.03 1.01 -17.10
N THR A 97 27.75 2.23 -17.53
CA THR A 97 26.66 3.08 -17.02
C THR A 97 25.82 3.63 -18.16
N PRO A 98 24.63 4.19 -17.91
CA PRO A 98 23.82 4.81 -18.97
C PRO A 98 24.53 5.95 -19.71
N ALA A 99 25.51 6.61 -19.08
CA ALA A 99 26.30 7.68 -19.69
C ALA A 99 27.56 7.15 -20.42
N ALA A 100 28.05 5.98 -20.03
CA ALA A 100 29.26 5.36 -20.55
C ALA A 100 29.07 3.83 -20.54
N PRO A 101 28.33 3.26 -21.51
CA PRO A 101 28.14 1.82 -21.60
C PRO A 101 29.47 1.11 -21.87
N ALA A 102 29.65 -0.09 -21.33
CA ALA A 102 30.81 -0.92 -21.66
C ALA A 102 30.78 -1.33 -23.14
N ASP A 103 31.96 -1.65 -23.69
CA ASP A 103 32.05 -2.27 -25.01
C ASP A 103 31.39 -3.66 -24.98
N PRO A 104 30.35 -3.92 -25.81
CA PRO A 104 29.67 -5.21 -25.87
C PRO A 104 30.60 -6.41 -26.09
N ALA A 105 31.75 -6.22 -26.77
CA ALA A 105 32.73 -7.28 -27.00
C ALA A 105 33.36 -7.82 -25.70
N THR A 106 33.29 -7.07 -24.60
CA THR A 106 33.85 -7.46 -23.30
C THR A 106 32.91 -8.32 -22.45
N LEU A 107 31.63 -8.40 -22.81
CA LEU A 107 30.57 -8.96 -21.95
C LEU A 107 30.71 -10.46 -21.73
N THR A 108 31.05 -11.24 -22.77
CA THR A 108 31.25 -12.69 -22.64
C THR A 108 32.35 -13.01 -21.62
N ALA A 109 33.51 -12.36 -21.76
CA ALA A 109 34.61 -12.56 -20.82
C ALA A 109 34.27 -12.07 -19.41
N ALA A 110 33.46 -11.02 -19.27
CA ALA A 110 32.98 -10.55 -17.98
C ALA A 110 32.00 -11.54 -17.33
N ALA A 111 31.03 -12.07 -18.10
CA ALA A 111 30.08 -13.08 -17.65
C ALA A 111 30.79 -14.36 -17.18
N ASP A 112 31.77 -14.82 -17.94
CA ASP A 112 32.57 -16.00 -17.60
C ASP A 112 33.32 -15.83 -16.29
N ARG A 113 34.01 -14.69 -16.11
CA ARG A 113 34.73 -14.41 -14.86
C ARG A 113 33.79 -14.37 -13.66
N LEU A 114 32.63 -13.73 -13.82
CA LEU A 114 31.63 -13.64 -12.76
C LEU A 114 31.04 -15.02 -12.43
N TYR A 115 30.69 -15.81 -13.45
CA TYR A 115 30.20 -17.17 -13.28
C TYR A 115 31.20 -18.03 -12.52
N GLU A 116 32.47 -18.04 -12.93
CA GLU A 116 33.53 -18.80 -12.26
C GLU A 116 33.75 -18.34 -10.82
N GLN A 117 33.64 -17.04 -10.55
CA GLN A 117 33.69 -16.52 -9.19
C GLN A 117 32.47 -16.98 -8.37
N ALA A 118 31.28 -16.96 -8.94
CA ALA A 118 30.06 -17.43 -8.31
C ALA A 118 30.13 -18.93 -7.97
N VAL A 119 30.64 -19.76 -8.88
CA VAL A 119 30.87 -21.19 -8.63
C VAL A 119 31.81 -21.39 -7.44
N ARG A 120 32.94 -20.68 -7.38
CA ARG A 120 33.86 -20.74 -6.23
C ARG A 120 33.23 -20.26 -4.93
N THR A 121 32.44 -19.19 -5.00
CA THR A 121 31.81 -18.60 -3.81
C THR A 121 30.70 -19.46 -3.24
N THR A 122 29.92 -20.13 -4.10
CA THR A 122 28.76 -20.94 -3.72
C THR A 122 29.09 -22.43 -3.56
N ALA A 123 30.18 -22.90 -4.17
CA ALA A 123 30.50 -24.32 -4.40
C ALA A 123 29.43 -25.05 -5.23
N CYS A 124 28.73 -24.34 -6.12
CA CYS A 124 27.63 -24.83 -6.93
C CYS A 124 27.86 -24.51 -8.41
N THR A 125 27.50 -25.44 -9.31
CA THR A 125 27.64 -25.26 -10.77
C THR A 125 26.47 -24.52 -11.42
N THR A 126 25.33 -24.38 -10.74
CA THR A 126 24.20 -23.54 -11.19
C THR A 126 23.93 -22.40 -10.19
N PRO A 127 24.89 -21.49 -9.97
CA PRO A 127 24.82 -20.54 -8.87
C PRO A 127 23.72 -19.50 -9.10
N VAL A 128 23.06 -19.08 -8.01
CA VAL A 128 22.27 -17.83 -7.99
C VAL A 128 23.23 -16.64 -7.86
N ILE A 129 23.05 -15.63 -8.71
CA ILE A 129 23.94 -14.45 -8.79
C ILE A 129 23.11 -13.17 -8.68
N ALA A 130 23.23 -12.45 -7.56
CA ALA A 130 22.64 -11.12 -7.39
C ALA A 130 23.51 -10.03 -8.01
N LEU A 131 22.91 -9.13 -8.80
CA LEU A 131 23.58 -8.07 -9.56
C LEU A 131 23.15 -6.70 -9.03
N ASN A 132 24.03 -6.06 -8.25
CA ASN A 132 23.80 -4.76 -7.62
C ASN A 132 24.43 -3.62 -8.43
N GLU A 133 23.69 -2.62 -8.91
CA GLU A 133 22.23 -2.58 -9.13
C GLU A 133 21.98 -1.88 -10.48
N LEU A 134 20.77 -1.99 -11.03
CA LEU A 134 20.43 -1.37 -12.31
C LEU A 134 20.55 0.16 -12.24
N ALA A 135 21.42 0.75 -13.06
CA ALA A 135 21.57 2.20 -13.10
C ALA A 135 20.48 2.89 -13.93
N GLY A 136 20.02 4.04 -13.43
CA GLY A 136 19.05 4.92 -14.08
C GLY A 136 17.71 4.27 -14.45
N PRO A 137 17.06 3.48 -13.58
CA PRO A 137 15.81 2.78 -13.92
C PRO A 137 14.64 3.73 -14.25
N SER A 138 14.74 5.01 -13.86
CA SER A 138 13.77 6.07 -14.14
C SER A 138 14.03 6.85 -15.43
N LEU A 139 15.07 6.51 -16.19
CA LEU A 139 15.43 7.27 -17.40
C LEU A 139 14.29 7.20 -18.43
N PRO A 140 13.81 8.35 -18.95
CA PRO A 140 12.62 8.40 -19.78
C PRO A 140 12.86 7.81 -21.17
N VAL A 141 11.79 7.33 -21.78
CA VAL A 141 11.75 6.93 -23.20
C VAL A 141 11.29 8.10 -24.08
N PRO A 142 11.74 8.19 -25.36
CA PRO A 142 12.67 7.27 -26.02
C PRO A 142 14.10 7.40 -25.47
N TRP A 143 14.80 6.28 -25.33
CA TRP A 143 16.16 6.26 -24.81
C TRP A 143 17.14 6.91 -25.78
N LEU A 144 18.09 7.66 -25.23
CA LEU A 144 19.29 8.05 -25.97
C LEU A 144 20.14 6.82 -26.26
N ASP A 145 20.92 6.85 -27.33
CA ASP A 145 21.76 5.73 -27.77
C ASP A 145 22.67 5.13 -26.68
N PRO A 146 23.40 5.89 -25.84
CA PRO A 146 24.21 5.30 -24.78
C PRO A 146 23.38 4.59 -23.70
N VAL A 147 22.16 5.07 -23.43
CA VAL A 147 21.23 4.41 -22.51
C VAL A 147 20.74 3.09 -23.12
N ARG A 148 20.39 3.09 -24.41
CA ARG A 148 19.97 1.88 -25.13
C ARG A 148 21.10 0.84 -25.15
N ALA A 149 22.32 1.24 -25.45
CA ALA A 149 23.50 0.36 -25.41
C ALA A 149 23.71 -0.24 -24.01
N TYR A 150 23.64 0.58 -22.95
CA TYR A 150 23.73 0.08 -21.57
C TYR A 150 22.64 -0.96 -21.23
N ARG A 151 21.39 -0.70 -21.63
CA ARG A 151 20.27 -1.64 -21.44
C ARG A 151 20.49 -2.95 -22.18
N MET A 152 21.01 -2.89 -23.40
CA MET A 152 21.37 -4.09 -24.16
C MET A 152 22.52 -4.86 -23.52
N ASN A 153 23.52 -4.17 -22.94
CA ASN A 153 24.61 -4.82 -22.21
C ASN A 153 24.10 -5.58 -20.98
N VAL A 154 23.19 -4.98 -20.20
CA VAL A 154 22.58 -5.64 -19.03
C VAL A 154 21.79 -6.88 -19.47
N LEU A 155 20.98 -6.77 -20.52
CA LEU A 155 20.21 -7.90 -21.05
C LEU A 155 21.13 -9.03 -21.57
N ALA A 156 22.20 -8.67 -22.29
CA ALA A 156 23.18 -9.63 -22.76
C ALA A 156 23.90 -10.33 -21.60
N LEU A 157 24.33 -9.59 -20.57
CA LEU A 157 24.99 -10.16 -19.41
C LEU A 157 24.11 -11.21 -18.71
N VAL A 158 22.83 -10.90 -18.43
CA VAL A 158 21.95 -11.86 -17.75
C VAL A 158 21.67 -13.10 -18.60
N ARG A 159 21.56 -12.96 -19.93
CA ARG A 159 21.41 -14.09 -20.85
C ARG A 159 22.65 -14.97 -20.87
N LEU A 160 23.84 -14.39 -20.99
CA LEU A 160 25.11 -15.12 -20.98
C LEU A 160 25.30 -15.90 -19.67
N LEU A 161 24.96 -15.30 -18.52
CA LEU A 161 25.00 -16.00 -17.24
C LEU A 161 23.98 -17.15 -17.17
N ALA A 162 22.75 -16.94 -17.65
CA ALA A 162 21.72 -17.97 -17.70
C ALA A 162 22.10 -19.13 -18.64
N GLU A 163 22.68 -18.83 -19.80
CA GLU A 163 23.20 -19.82 -20.76
C GLU A 163 24.35 -20.67 -20.17
N ARG A 164 25.14 -20.08 -19.26
CA ARG A 164 26.14 -20.81 -18.45
C ARG A 164 25.54 -21.65 -17.33
N GLY A 165 24.23 -21.59 -17.11
CA GLY A 165 23.52 -22.35 -16.07
C GLY A 165 23.36 -21.62 -14.73
N ALA A 166 23.78 -20.35 -14.62
CA ALA A 166 23.49 -19.55 -13.43
C ALA A 166 22.03 -19.08 -13.41
N THR A 167 21.56 -18.67 -12.23
CA THR A 167 20.28 -17.95 -12.07
C THR A 167 20.56 -16.50 -11.70
N PRO A 168 20.53 -15.56 -12.66
CA PRO A 168 20.73 -14.14 -12.39
C PRO A 168 19.54 -13.54 -11.61
N VAL A 169 19.87 -12.56 -10.76
CA VAL A 169 18.91 -11.74 -10.03
C VAL A 169 19.32 -10.28 -10.17
N LEU A 170 18.56 -9.49 -10.92
CA LEU A 170 18.82 -8.07 -11.12
C LEU A 170 18.13 -7.24 -10.03
N LEU A 171 18.90 -6.40 -9.35
CA LEU A 171 18.40 -5.51 -8.30
C LEU A 171 17.90 -4.19 -8.90
N LEU A 172 16.70 -3.80 -8.53
CA LEU A 172 15.98 -2.62 -9.00
C LEU A 172 15.72 -1.66 -7.85
N HIS A 173 15.82 -0.36 -8.12
CA HIS A 173 15.63 0.66 -7.10
C HIS A 173 14.92 1.89 -7.66
N GLY A 174 14.47 2.78 -6.78
CA GLY A 174 13.90 4.07 -7.16
C GLY A 174 12.67 3.98 -8.08
N ASN A 175 12.44 5.01 -8.88
CA ASN A 175 11.32 5.01 -9.82
C ASN A 175 11.67 4.19 -11.06
N LEU A 176 10.70 3.41 -11.55
CA LEU A 176 10.84 2.62 -12.77
C LEU A 176 10.10 3.32 -13.92
N GLU A 177 10.79 3.58 -15.04
CA GLU A 177 10.13 3.88 -16.31
C GLU A 177 9.72 2.55 -16.97
N LEU A 178 8.43 2.35 -17.17
CA LEU A 178 7.85 1.09 -17.64
C LEU A 178 7.07 1.25 -18.95
N ARG A 179 7.01 2.45 -19.52
CA ARG A 179 6.27 2.71 -20.76
C ARG A 179 7.11 2.35 -21.99
N GLY A 180 6.44 1.99 -23.07
CA GLY A 180 7.06 1.79 -24.38
C GLY A 180 8.20 0.76 -24.36
N GLU A 181 9.32 1.09 -24.99
CA GLU A 181 10.50 0.20 -25.11
C GLU A 181 11.07 -0.25 -23.74
N ALA A 182 10.91 0.55 -22.69
CA ALA A 182 11.39 0.19 -21.36
C ALA A 182 10.62 -0.98 -20.74
N GLY A 183 9.28 -0.99 -20.89
CA GLY A 183 8.44 -2.08 -20.39
C GLY A 183 8.76 -3.42 -21.07
N VAL A 184 8.95 -3.41 -22.39
CA VAL A 184 9.37 -4.59 -23.17
C VAL A 184 10.73 -5.10 -22.69
N TRP A 185 11.69 -4.19 -22.49
CA TRP A 185 13.02 -4.56 -22.00
C TRP A 185 12.97 -5.22 -20.61
N PHE A 186 12.13 -4.74 -19.68
CA PHE A 186 11.98 -5.40 -18.38
C PHE A 186 11.41 -6.83 -18.50
N ALA A 187 10.45 -7.05 -19.41
CA ALA A 187 9.94 -8.39 -19.69
C ALA A 187 11.03 -9.31 -20.28
N ASP A 188 11.84 -8.79 -21.20
CA ASP A 188 12.96 -9.54 -21.79
C ASP A 188 14.04 -9.92 -20.78
N VAL A 189 14.36 -9.01 -19.84
CA VAL A 189 15.27 -9.33 -18.72
C VAL A 189 14.66 -10.39 -17.82
N ALA A 190 13.36 -10.29 -17.50
CA ALA A 190 12.67 -11.25 -16.64
C ALA A 190 12.57 -12.66 -17.24
N ALA A 191 12.73 -12.81 -18.56
CA ALA A 191 12.81 -14.11 -19.21
C ALA A 191 14.09 -14.88 -18.84
N ALA A 192 15.19 -14.17 -18.56
CA ALA A 192 16.51 -14.74 -18.24
C ALA A 192 16.98 -14.48 -16.79
N SER A 193 16.25 -13.68 -16.02
CA SER A 193 16.64 -13.23 -14.68
C SER A 193 15.43 -13.10 -13.77
N HIS A 194 15.64 -13.22 -12.45
CA HIS A 194 14.69 -12.68 -11.48
C HIS A 194 14.92 -11.16 -11.33
N LEU A 195 13.87 -10.43 -10.97
CA LEU A 195 13.93 -9.00 -10.65
C LEU A 195 13.56 -8.79 -9.20
N VAL A 196 14.45 -8.16 -8.43
CA VAL A 196 14.22 -7.89 -7.00
C VAL A 196 14.21 -6.38 -6.79
N TYR A 197 13.10 -5.87 -6.26
CA TYR A 197 12.96 -4.44 -6.04
C TYR A 197 13.28 -4.05 -4.58
N GLU A 198 14.11 -3.02 -4.43
CA GLU A 198 14.49 -2.41 -3.17
C GLU A 198 13.36 -1.59 -2.55
N THR A 199 12.65 -2.20 -1.59
CA THR A 199 11.58 -1.56 -0.82
C THR A 199 12.12 -0.96 0.48
N TYR A 200 12.73 0.22 0.38
CA TYR A 200 13.32 0.91 1.52
C TYR A 200 12.39 1.98 2.09
N TYR A 201 12.15 1.90 3.41
CA TYR A 201 11.32 2.85 4.14
C TYR A 201 12.14 3.57 5.22
N ARG A 202 11.78 4.82 5.52
CA ARG A 202 12.33 5.53 6.68
C ARG A 202 11.55 5.10 7.93
N ALA A 203 12.23 4.49 8.90
CA ALA A 203 11.59 3.97 10.10
C ALA A 203 10.82 5.04 10.89
N PRO A 204 11.30 6.29 11.08
CA PRO A 204 10.54 7.34 11.76
C PRO A 204 9.21 7.65 11.08
N ASN A 205 9.17 7.67 9.75
CA ASN A 205 7.94 7.92 9.00
C ASN A 205 6.93 6.79 9.20
N ILE A 206 7.38 5.54 9.16
CA ILE A 206 6.50 4.39 9.39
C ILE A 206 6.04 4.32 10.85
N ALA A 207 6.96 4.55 11.80
CA ALA A 207 6.65 4.56 13.23
C ALA A 207 5.66 5.66 13.60
N GLY A 208 5.82 6.86 13.04
CA GLY A 208 4.92 8.00 13.26
C GLY A 208 3.49 7.79 12.75
N LEU A 209 3.29 6.86 11.81
CA LEU A 209 1.96 6.45 11.33
C LEU A 209 1.28 5.43 12.26
N GLY A 210 1.97 4.92 13.27
CA GLY A 210 1.43 3.96 14.24
C GLY A 210 1.22 2.54 13.70
N ARG A 211 0.74 1.65 14.58
CA ARG A 211 0.73 0.19 14.37
C ARG A 211 -0.23 -0.35 13.30
N ILE A 212 -1.15 0.47 12.80
CA ILE A 212 -2.11 0.08 11.74
C ILE A 212 -1.65 0.67 10.41
N VAL A 213 -1.53 2.00 10.35
CA VAL A 213 -1.25 2.70 9.08
C VAL A 213 0.19 2.49 8.64
N GLY A 214 1.18 2.49 9.55
CA GLY A 214 2.59 2.29 9.20
C GLY A 214 2.85 0.95 8.48
N PRO A 215 2.46 -0.20 9.04
CA PRO A 215 2.61 -1.49 8.37
C PRO A 215 1.80 -1.62 7.07
N ARG A 216 0.57 -1.08 7.03
CA ARG A 216 -0.26 -1.01 5.81
C ARG A 216 0.43 -0.23 4.70
N ARG A 217 1.05 0.90 5.03
CA ARG A 217 1.83 1.73 4.11
C ARG A 217 2.94 0.96 3.43
N MET A 218 3.68 0.15 4.19
CA MET A 218 4.72 -0.71 3.65
C MET A 218 4.13 -1.73 2.66
N ARG A 219 3.09 -2.48 3.08
CA ARG A 219 2.47 -3.48 2.20
C ARG A 219 1.87 -2.91 0.93
N LEU A 220 1.20 -1.75 1.01
CA LEU A 220 0.66 -1.06 -0.17
C LEU A 220 1.77 -0.64 -1.13
N GLY A 221 2.91 -0.16 -0.59
CA GLY A 221 4.10 0.17 -1.39
C GLY A 221 4.67 -1.03 -2.11
N MET A 222 4.88 -2.14 -1.38
CA MET A 222 5.35 -3.41 -1.93
C MET A 222 4.42 -3.92 -3.04
N ARG A 223 3.11 -4.06 -2.78
CA ARG A 223 2.14 -4.48 -3.82
C ARG A 223 2.06 -3.51 -5.00
N GLY A 224 2.27 -2.21 -4.76
CA GLY A 224 2.29 -1.20 -5.81
C GLY A 224 3.37 -1.46 -6.85
N VAL A 225 4.58 -1.76 -6.40
CA VAL A 225 5.68 -2.06 -7.32
C VAL A 225 5.47 -3.38 -8.05
N ILE A 226 4.98 -4.42 -7.35
CA ILE A 226 4.65 -5.70 -7.98
C ILE A 226 3.59 -5.52 -9.07
N ARG A 227 2.53 -4.73 -8.82
CA ARG A 227 1.54 -4.40 -9.85
C ARG A 227 2.14 -3.66 -11.05
N ASN A 228 3.07 -2.74 -10.81
CA ASN A 228 3.71 -2.00 -11.90
C ASN A 228 4.53 -2.93 -12.80
N LEU A 229 5.38 -3.79 -12.23
CA LEU A 229 6.20 -4.74 -13.00
C LEU A 229 5.35 -5.81 -13.71
N THR A 230 4.32 -6.34 -13.05
CA THR A 230 3.39 -7.29 -13.70
C THR A 230 2.58 -6.65 -14.82
N SER A 231 2.30 -5.34 -14.77
CA SER A 231 1.59 -4.64 -15.84
C SER A 231 2.34 -4.59 -17.18
N VAL A 232 3.66 -4.81 -17.16
CA VAL A 232 4.50 -4.93 -18.37
C VAL A 232 4.90 -6.37 -18.70
N GLY A 233 4.24 -7.36 -18.09
CA GLY A 233 4.42 -8.78 -18.44
C GLY A 233 5.47 -9.53 -17.62
N VAL A 234 6.03 -8.94 -16.56
CA VAL A 234 6.94 -9.67 -15.67
C VAL A 234 6.15 -10.66 -14.80
N PRO A 235 6.45 -11.98 -14.83
CA PRO A 235 5.76 -12.98 -14.00
C PRO A 235 6.03 -12.78 -12.51
N ARG A 236 5.05 -13.06 -11.64
CA ARG A 236 5.18 -12.84 -10.19
C ARG A 236 6.24 -13.75 -9.55
N GLU A 237 6.34 -14.97 -10.06
CA GLU A 237 7.37 -15.95 -9.69
C GLU A 237 8.79 -15.55 -10.13
N ARG A 238 8.94 -14.50 -10.96
CA ARG A 238 10.25 -13.89 -11.27
C ARG A 238 10.55 -12.67 -10.42
N LEU A 239 9.65 -12.29 -9.51
CA LEU A 239 9.77 -11.08 -8.69
C LEU A 239 10.22 -11.41 -7.26
N GLY A 240 10.89 -10.43 -6.65
CA GLY A 240 11.18 -10.42 -5.22
C GLY A 240 11.23 -9.00 -4.65
N LEU A 241 11.31 -8.93 -3.33
CA LEU A 241 11.40 -7.67 -2.57
C LEU A 241 12.68 -7.66 -1.75
N MET A 242 13.33 -6.52 -1.61
CA MET A 242 14.48 -6.34 -0.73
C MET A 242 14.19 -5.31 0.35
N LEU A 243 14.40 -5.71 1.60
CA LEU A 243 14.11 -4.93 2.79
C LEU A 243 15.36 -4.20 3.26
N GLY A 244 15.22 -2.91 3.55
CA GLY A 244 16.32 -2.04 3.97
C GLY A 244 16.36 -1.85 5.48
N PHE A 245 17.54 -2.05 6.06
CA PHE A 245 17.83 -1.87 7.48
C PHE A 245 19.06 -0.98 7.72
N GLN A 246 19.33 -0.07 6.77
CA GLN A 246 20.40 0.92 6.87
C GLN A 246 20.23 1.76 8.14
N THR A 247 21.34 2.24 8.71
CA THR A 247 21.30 3.05 9.94
C THR A 247 21.86 4.46 9.76
N ALA A 248 22.68 4.68 8.73
CA ALA A 248 23.17 6.00 8.37
C ALA A 248 22.03 6.95 7.98
N LEU A 249 22.11 8.20 8.43
CA LEU A 249 21.12 9.23 8.11
C LEU A 249 21.01 9.46 6.59
N GLY A 250 19.79 9.62 6.10
CA GLY A 250 19.50 9.82 4.67
C GLY A 250 19.62 8.56 3.80
N LYS A 251 19.70 7.36 4.41
CA LYS A 251 19.84 6.07 3.71
C LYS A 251 18.67 5.11 3.93
N TYR A 252 17.55 5.61 4.44
CA TYR A 252 16.39 4.80 4.87
C TYR A 252 16.74 3.92 6.08
N GLY A 253 15.86 2.96 6.42
CA GLY A 253 16.02 2.13 7.61
C GLY A 253 15.88 2.97 8.88
N ARG A 254 16.80 2.84 9.85
CA ARG A 254 16.68 3.41 11.20
C ARG A 254 16.51 4.93 11.19
N GLU A 255 17.28 5.67 10.39
CA GLU A 255 17.18 7.15 10.31
C GLU A 255 17.19 7.84 11.69
N GLY A 256 18.02 7.36 12.62
CA GLY A 256 18.09 7.91 13.98
C GLY A 256 16.88 7.62 14.87
N LEU A 257 15.98 6.71 14.47
CA LEU A 257 14.81 6.34 15.29
C LEU A 257 15.25 5.85 16.67
N GLN A 258 14.67 6.50 17.69
CA GLN A 258 14.82 6.18 19.10
C GLN A 258 13.44 6.08 19.77
N PRO A 259 13.33 5.36 20.90
CA PRO A 259 14.37 4.48 21.47
C PRO A 259 14.58 3.23 20.59
N ARG A 260 15.59 2.40 20.88
CA ARG A 260 15.94 1.22 20.06
C ARG A 260 14.77 0.25 19.84
N GLU A 261 13.87 0.14 20.80
CA GLU A 261 12.66 -0.70 20.73
C GLU A 261 11.72 -0.24 19.60
N ALA A 262 11.67 1.06 19.31
CA ALA A 262 10.90 1.58 18.18
C ALA A 262 11.51 1.13 16.84
N TRP A 263 12.84 1.06 16.76
CA TRP A 263 13.53 0.50 15.60
C TRP A 263 13.28 -1.01 15.46
N PHE A 264 13.35 -1.78 16.55
CA PHE A 264 13.05 -3.21 16.53
C PHE A 264 11.60 -3.49 16.12
N ARG A 265 10.65 -2.66 16.57
CA ARG A 265 9.25 -2.75 16.14
C ARG A 265 9.11 -2.49 14.65
N TYR A 266 9.81 -1.48 14.10
CA TYR A 266 9.87 -1.24 12.66
C TYR A 266 10.45 -2.45 11.91
N VAL A 267 11.56 -3.02 12.38
CA VAL A 267 12.18 -4.21 11.78
C VAL A 267 11.19 -5.37 11.72
N LYS A 268 10.49 -5.64 12.83
CA LYS A 268 9.40 -6.63 12.91
C LYS A 268 8.31 -6.35 11.88
N TRP A 269 7.77 -5.14 11.85
CA TRP A 269 6.71 -4.78 10.91
C TRP A 269 7.14 -4.90 9.44
N ASN A 270 8.38 -4.53 9.12
CA ASN A 270 8.91 -4.62 7.76
C ASN A 270 9.01 -6.09 7.30
N ALA A 271 9.54 -6.97 8.16
CA ALA A 271 9.62 -8.40 7.89
C ALA A 271 8.23 -9.06 7.77
N LEU A 272 7.30 -8.77 8.68
CA LEU A 272 5.94 -9.30 8.64
C LEU A 272 5.17 -8.81 7.40
N ALA A 273 5.32 -7.54 7.03
CA ALA A 273 4.73 -6.97 5.82
C ALA A 273 5.24 -7.68 4.57
N ALA A 274 6.57 -7.86 4.46
CA ALA A 274 7.18 -8.56 3.34
C ALA A 274 6.74 -10.03 3.26
N ARG A 275 6.71 -10.74 4.40
CA ARG A 275 6.23 -12.13 4.46
C ARG A 275 4.80 -12.25 3.94
N GLN A 276 3.94 -11.35 4.39
CA GLN A 276 2.55 -11.34 3.96
C GLN A 276 2.40 -11.03 2.47
N VAL A 277 3.03 -9.96 1.99
CA VAL A 277 2.94 -9.57 0.57
C VAL A 277 3.54 -10.64 -0.33
N ALA A 278 4.68 -11.21 0.04
CA ALA A 278 5.32 -12.26 -0.74
C ALA A 278 4.45 -13.53 -0.84
N ALA A 279 3.74 -13.90 0.22
CA ALA A 279 2.80 -15.02 0.18
C ALA A 279 1.56 -14.71 -0.68
N GLU A 280 0.94 -13.54 -0.50
CA GLU A 280 -0.27 -13.16 -1.24
C GLU A 280 0.00 -12.93 -2.75
N GLU A 281 1.13 -12.31 -3.07
CA GLU A 281 1.56 -12.07 -4.46
C GLU A 281 2.43 -13.21 -5.01
N ARG A 282 2.63 -14.31 -4.27
CA ARG A 282 3.39 -15.49 -4.74
C ARG A 282 4.77 -15.15 -5.31
N LEU A 283 5.51 -14.30 -4.60
CA LEU A 283 6.85 -13.87 -4.99
C LEU A 283 7.87 -14.98 -4.76
N ALA A 284 8.92 -15.02 -5.58
CA ALA A 284 9.95 -16.03 -5.42
C ALA A 284 10.91 -15.74 -4.26
N THR A 285 11.23 -14.47 -4.00
CA THR A 285 12.26 -14.14 -3.01
C THR A 285 11.96 -12.92 -2.15
N VAL A 286 12.49 -12.94 -0.94
CA VAL A 286 12.59 -11.76 -0.07
C VAL A 286 14.05 -11.62 0.37
N TRP A 287 14.59 -10.42 0.29
CA TRP A 287 16.00 -10.15 0.58
C TRP A 287 16.14 -9.17 1.73
N SER A 288 17.28 -9.19 2.42
CA SER A 288 17.62 -8.15 3.39
C SER A 288 18.93 -7.45 3.04
N TRP A 289 18.93 -6.14 3.24
CA TRP A 289 20.06 -5.23 2.99
C TRP A 289 20.20 -4.21 4.13
N GLY A 290 21.32 -3.51 4.18
CA GLY A 290 21.58 -2.42 5.14
C GLY A 290 22.28 -2.84 6.43
N TRP A 291 22.64 -4.11 6.57
CA TRP A 291 23.43 -4.62 7.69
C TRP A 291 24.90 -4.13 7.67
N GLY A 292 25.43 -3.83 6.48
CA GLY A 292 26.81 -3.39 6.27
C GLY A 292 27.17 -2.03 6.87
N ASN A 293 28.42 -1.87 7.28
CA ASN A 293 29.01 -0.57 7.65
C ASN A 293 29.77 -0.01 6.44
N LEU A 294 29.02 0.61 5.51
CA LEU A 294 29.59 1.23 4.30
C LEU A 294 30.13 2.66 4.53
N SER A 295 29.86 3.23 5.71
CA SER A 295 30.37 4.53 6.16
C SER A 295 30.47 4.55 7.69
N VAL A 296 31.13 5.55 8.27
CA VAL A 296 31.24 5.72 9.73
C VAL A 296 29.85 5.85 10.37
N GLY A 297 28.95 6.62 9.76
CA GLY A 297 27.58 6.81 10.24
C GLY A 297 26.68 5.57 10.12
N ALA A 298 27.13 4.50 9.46
CA ALA A 298 26.41 3.23 9.38
C ALA A 298 26.76 2.28 10.55
N ALA A 299 27.75 2.60 11.38
CA ALA A 299 28.06 1.84 12.57
C ALA A 299 26.95 2.04 13.63
N ASP A 300 26.34 0.95 14.07
CA ASP A 300 25.22 0.99 15.00
C ASP A 300 25.26 -0.27 15.89
N PRO A 301 25.33 -0.11 17.23
CA PRO A 301 25.48 -1.23 18.15
C PRO A 301 24.25 -2.12 18.24
N ASP A 302 23.07 -1.63 17.85
CA ASP A 302 21.82 -2.36 17.97
C ASP A 302 21.58 -3.31 16.77
N LYS A 303 22.43 -3.27 15.73
CA LYS A 303 22.29 -4.10 14.51
C LYS A 303 22.23 -5.61 14.75
N PRO A 304 23.04 -6.23 15.63
CA PRO A 304 22.94 -7.66 15.89
C PRO A 304 21.58 -8.06 16.46
N ASP A 305 21.06 -7.26 17.39
CA ASP A 305 19.75 -7.50 18.01
C ASP A 305 18.62 -7.27 17.00
N ALA A 306 18.73 -6.21 16.17
CA ALA A 306 17.80 -5.98 15.08
C ALA A 306 17.79 -7.13 14.06
N ALA A 307 18.95 -7.68 13.69
CA ALA A 307 19.03 -8.84 12.81
C ALA A 307 18.37 -10.09 13.43
N CYS A 308 18.53 -10.29 14.75
CA CYS A 308 17.84 -11.36 15.47
C CYS A 308 16.30 -11.15 15.50
N VAL A 309 15.84 -9.92 15.74
CA VAL A 309 14.41 -9.57 15.67
C VAL A 309 13.86 -9.78 14.26
N TYR A 310 14.62 -9.42 13.22
CA TYR A 310 14.28 -9.67 11.82
C TYR A 310 14.08 -11.17 11.56
N LEU A 311 15.04 -12.02 11.95
CA LEU A 311 14.95 -13.47 11.79
C LEU A 311 13.77 -14.06 12.56
N TRP A 312 13.58 -13.66 13.83
CA TRP A 312 12.43 -14.09 14.64
C TRP A 312 11.08 -13.71 14.02
N SER A 313 11.00 -12.53 13.41
CA SER A 313 9.76 -12.05 12.77
C SER A 313 9.42 -12.84 11.51
N ARG A 314 10.44 -13.33 10.79
CA ARG A 314 10.29 -14.27 9.67
C ARG A 314 9.82 -15.63 10.18
N ASP A 315 10.58 -16.21 11.10
CA ASP A 315 10.33 -17.50 11.76
C ASP A 315 10.94 -17.48 13.17
N PRO A 316 10.11 -17.62 14.23
CA PRO A 316 10.56 -17.59 15.61
C PRO A 316 11.64 -18.62 15.98
N ALA A 317 11.79 -19.69 15.20
CA ALA A 317 12.83 -20.70 15.43
C ALA A 317 14.25 -20.22 15.05
N LEU A 318 14.38 -19.17 14.24
CA LEU A 318 15.68 -18.73 13.71
C LEU A 318 16.50 -17.90 14.70
N CYS A 319 15.84 -17.21 15.63
CA CYS A 319 16.50 -16.43 16.68
C CYS A 319 15.54 -16.09 17.83
N ASP A 320 16.05 -15.93 19.05
CA ASP A 320 15.26 -15.43 20.19
C ASP A 320 15.19 -13.89 20.19
N GLY A 321 14.45 -13.37 19.21
CA GLY A 321 14.19 -11.94 19.06
C GLY A 321 13.64 -11.26 20.33
N PRO A 322 12.62 -11.83 21.00
CA PRO A 322 12.06 -11.26 22.22
C PRO A 322 13.05 -11.14 23.37
N ALA A 323 13.99 -12.07 23.51
CA ALA A 323 15.03 -11.97 24.53
C ALA A 323 15.97 -10.78 24.28
N VAL A 324 16.47 -10.62 23.05
CA VAL A 324 17.42 -9.53 22.72
C VAL A 324 16.76 -8.15 22.62
N ALA A 325 15.47 -8.11 22.28
CA ALA A 325 14.71 -6.88 22.20
C ALA A 325 14.30 -6.33 23.59
N GLY A 326 14.34 -7.17 24.62
CA GLY A 326 14.02 -6.80 26.00
C GLY A 326 12.52 -6.88 26.35
N PRO A 327 12.17 -6.71 27.64
CA PRO A 327 10.83 -6.97 28.16
C PRO A 327 9.74 -6.04 27.61
N GLY A 328 10.09 -4.84 27.13
CA GLY A 328 9.15 -3.88 26.53
C GLY A 328 8.77 -4.19 25.08
N PHE A 329 9.37 -5.22 24.47
CA PHE A 329 9.11 -5.58 23.08
C PHE A 329 7.77 -6.31 22.92
N ASP A 330 6.94 -5.81 22.01
CA ASP A 330 5.69 -6.48 21.65
C ASP A 330 5.99 -7.76 20.84
N ARG A 331 5.66 -8.91 21.43
CA ARG A 331 5.89 -10.24 20.85
C ARG A 331 4.81 -10.68 19.85
N SER A 332 3.80 -9.86 19.59
CA SER A 332 2.75 -10.15 18.63
C SER A 332 3.32 -10.20 17.21
N LEU A 333 3.18 -11.36 16.57
CA LEU A 333 3.49 -11.60 15.15
C LEU A 333 2.33 -11.23 14.21
N VAL A 334 1.22 -10.77 14.78
CA VAL A 334 0.07 -10.26 14.04
C VAL A 334 -0.07 -8.74 14.18
N GLU A 335 0.74 -8.10 15.04
CA GLU A 335 0.82 -6.64 15.07
C GLU A 335 1.38 -6.14 13.74
N GLY A 336 0.63 -5.25 13.10
CA GLY A 336 0.98 -4.71 11.81
C GLY A 336 0.65 -5.64 10.65
N ALA A 337 0.64 -6.96 10.80
CA ALA A 337 0.17 -7.88 9.75
C ALA A 337 -1.38 -7.90 9.67
N ILE A 338 -1.93 -8.20 8.49
CA ILE A 338 -3.38 -8.40 8.35
C ILE A 338 -3.72 -9.84 8.73
N ALA A 339 -4.33 -10.01 9.91
CA ALA A 339 -4.91 -11.27 10.34
C ALA A 339 -6.43 -11.13 10.40
N ILE A 340 -7.11 -11.47 9.30
CA ILE A 340 -8.59 -11.44 9.20
C ILE A 340 -9.07 -12.84 8.89
N ALA A 341 -9.75 -13.47 9.85
CA ALA A 341 -10.35 -14.78 9.66
C ALA A 341 -11.51 -14.73 8.66
N GLU A 342 -11.67 -15.77 7.85
CA GLU A 342 -12.89 -15.95 7.06
C GLU A 342 -14.12 -16.07 7.99
N PRO A 343 -15.31 -15.58 7.57
CA PRO A 343 -15.64 -14.93 6.30
C PRO A 343 -15.51 -13.39 6.34
N LEU A 344 -14.65 -12.84 7.19
CA LEU A 344 -14.54 -11.39 7.38
C LEU A 344 -13.74 -10.72 6.27
N ARG A 345 -14.21 -9.56 5.83
CA ARG A 345 -13.57 -8.70 4.82
C ARG A 345 -12.72 -7.61 5.44
N CYS A 346 -13.29 -6.91 6.42
CA CYS A 346 -12.65 -5.81 7.15
C CYS A 346 -12.99 -5.84 8.63
N LEU A 347 -12.04 -5.34 9.44
CA LEU A 347 -12.20 -5.01 10.85
C LEU A 347 -11.95 -3.51 11.02
N SER A 348 -12.80 -2.80 11.75
CA SER A 348 -12.61 -1.37 12.07
C SER A 348 -13.24 -1.03 13.43
N SER A 349 -13.16 0.24 13.83
CA SER A 349 -13.86 0.77 15.00
C SER A 349 -15.39 0.59 14.94
N ALA A 350 -15.96 0.48 13.73
CA ALA A 350 -17.39 0.20 13.54
C ALA A 350 -17.75 -1.28 13.73
N GLY A 351 -16.76 -2.17 13.74
CA GLY A 351 -16.93 -3.60 13.98
C GLY A 351 -16.40 -4.49 12.86
N LYS A 352 -17.09 -5.61 12.63
CA LYS A 352 -16.70 -6.66 11.68
C LYS A 352 -17.57 -6.57 10.44
N LEU A 353 -16.96 -6.32 9.28
CA LEU A 353 -17.63 -6.38 7.98
C LEU A 353 -17.34 -7.73 7.30
N GLY A 354 -18.37 -8.54 7.10
CA GLY A 354 -18.27 -9.84 6.41
C GLY A 354 -18.28 -9.74 4.88
N ASN A 355 -17.68 -10.73 4.19
CA ASN A 355 -17.67 -10.86 2.73
C ASN A 355 -19.08 -10.86 2.12
N ARG A 356 -20.07 -11.39 2.84
CA ARG A 356 -21.48 -11.42 2.41
C ARG A 356 -22.00 -10.04 2.00
N HIS A 357 -21.76 -9.00 2.80
CA HIS A 357 -22.25 -7.65 2.51
C HIS A 357 -21.65 -7.06 1.23
N VAL A 358 -20.39 -7.40 0.93
CA VAL A 358 -19.74 -6.99 -0.32
C VAL A 358 -20.31 -7.79 -1.50
N ALA A 359 -20.49 -9.10 -1.32
CA ALA A 359 -21.04 -9.98 -2.34
C ALA A 359 -22.48 -9.62 -2.72
N GLU A 360 -23.30 -9.15 -1.77
CA GLU A 360 -24.68 -8.70 -2.02
C GLU A 360 -24.74 -7.46 -2.92
N LEU A 361 -23.78 -6.52 -2.79
CA LEU A 361 -23.72 -5.31 -3.62
C LEU A 361 -23.01 -5.53 -4.97
N LEU A 362 -22.20 -6.58 -5.10
CA LEU A 362 -21.36 -6.80 -6.28
C LEU A 362 -22.16 -6.94 -7.59
N PRO A 363 -23.30 -7.65 -7.67
CA PRO A 363 -24.10 -7.72 -8.90
C PRO A 363 -24.61 -6.34 -9.36
N LEU A 364 -24.93 -5.47 -8.40
CA LEU A 364 -25.44 -4.12 -8.67
C LEU A 364 -24.33 -3.18 -9.13
N THR A 365 -23.20 -3.15 -8.41
CA THR A 365 -22.10 -2.22 -8.71
C THR A 365 -21.20 -2.68 -9.85
N ARG A 366 -21.15 -4.01 -10.11
CA ARG A 366 -20.21 -4.69 -11.02
C ARG A 366 -18.74 -4.33 -10.77
N ASN A 367 -18.44 -3.85 -9.57
CA ASN A 367 -17.13 -3.38 -9.16
C ASN A 367 -16.95 -3.68 -7.67
N GLU A 368 -15.96 -4.51 -7.36
CA GLU A 368 -15.70 -4.99 -6.00
C GLU A 368 -15.27 -3.86 -5.05
N ASP A 369 -14.50 -2.88 -5.54
CA ASP A 369 -14.10 -1.73 -4.71
C ASP A 369 -15.30 -0.83 -4.43
N ALA A 370 -16.20 -0.64 -5.40
CA ALA A 370 -17.45 0.08 -5.18
C ALA A 370 -18.39 -0.67 -4.21
N ALA A 371 -18.53 -1.99 -4.37
CA ALA A 371 -19.33 -2.82 -3.47
C ALA A 371 -18.78 -2.76 -2.03
N LEU A 372 -17.46 -2.84 -1.87
CA LEU A 372 -16.79 -2.69 -0.58
C LEU A 372 -17.02 -1.30 0.01
N THR A 373 -16.87 -0.23 -0.78
CA THR A 373 -17.15 1.14 -0.33
C THR A 373 -18.57 1.29 0.17
N GLY A 374 -19.57 0.85 -0.62
CA GLY A 374 -20.98 0.93 -0.24
C GLY A 374 -21.29 0.16 1.05
N ALA A 375 -20.85 -1.10 1.14
CA ALA A 375 -21.05 -1.94 2.31
C ALA A 375 -20.37 -1.36 3.56
N PHE A 376 -19.16 -0.82 3.41
CA PHE A 376 -18.41 -0.25 4.52
C PHE A 376 -19.03 1.06 5.03
N VAL A 377 -19.44 1.97 4.13
CA VAL A 377 -20.10 3.22 4.53
C VAL A 377 -21.39 2.94 5.30
N ARG A 378 -22.22 2.01 4.81
CA ARG A 378 -23.42 1.54 5.54
C ARG A 378 -23.05 1.03 6.93
N HIS A 379 -22.01 0.20 7.03
CA HIS A 379 -21.56 -0.37 8.31
C HIS A 379 -21.05 0.71 9.27
N ALA A 380 -20.28 1.69 8.78
CA ALA A 380 -19.73 2.78 9.56
C ALA A 380 -20.83 3.68 10.16
N LEU A 381 -21.89 3.95 9.39
CA LEU A 381 -22.95 4.86 9.80
C LEU A 381 -24.07 4.18 10.60
N ARG A 382 -24.18 2.84 10.57
CA ARG A 382 -25.30 2.08 11.16
C ARG A 382 -25.59 2.43 12.63
N ARG A 383 -24.56 2.70 13.43
CA ARG A 383 -24.71 3.02 14.87
C ARG A 383 -24.83 4.51 15.15
N VAL A 384 -24.49 5.35 14.19
CA VAL A 384 -24.43 6.81 14.35
C VAL A 384 -25.83 7.40 14.23
N SER A 385 -26.55 7.02 13.18
CA SER A 385 -27.93 7.41 12.96
C SER A 385 -28.73 6.14 12.62
N PRO A 386 -29.36 5.51 13.61
CA PRO A 386 -30.12 4.28 13.39
C PRO A 386 -31.41 4.57 12.59
N VAL A 387 -31.79 3.61 11.76
CA VAL A 387 -33.09 3.57 11.08
C VAL A 387 -33.87 2.40 11.67
N THR A 388 -35.09 2.64 12.11
CA THR A 388 -35.94 1.62 12.72
C THR A 388 -36.52 0.68 11.65
N PRO A 389 -36.82 -0.58 12.00
CA PRO A 389 -37.52 -1.48 11.08
C PRO A 389 -38.84 -0.90 10.55
N ALA A 390 -39.59 -0.16 11.39
CA ALA A 390 -40.86 0.45 11.03
C ALA A 390 -40.72 1.56 9.97
N GLU A 391 -39.71 2.42 10.09
CA GLU A 391 -39.39 3.43 9.07
C GLU A 391 -39.04 2.76 7.73
N LEU A 392 -38.24 1.69 7.78
CA LEU A 392 -37.83 0.95 6.59
C LEU A 392 -39.00 0.22 5.93
N ASP A 393 -39.89 -0.40 6.71
CA ASP A 393 -41.10 -1.05 6.22
C ASP A 393 -42.05 -0.02 5.59
N THR A 394 -42.17 1.16 6.20
CA THR A 394 -42.96 2.28 5.66
C THR A 394 -42.38 2.76 4.32
N ALA A 395 -41.06 2.96 4.25
CA ALA A 395 -40.39 3.40 3.04
C ALA A 395 -40.52 2.38 1.90
N GLU A 396 -40.31 1.08 2.17
CA GLU A 396 -40.47 0.03 1.16
C GLU A 396 -41.93 -0.08 0.71
N SER A 397 -42.89 -0.08 1.64
CA SER A 397 -44.32 -0.14 1.30
C SER A 397 -44.75 1.05 0.44
N ALA A 398 -44.23 2.24 0.71
CA ALA A 398 -44.50 3.42 -0.09
C ALA A 398 -43.96 3.28 -1.54
N VAL A 399 -42.80 2.64 -1.74
CA VAL A 399 -42.30 2.30 -3.08
C VAL A 399 -43.21 1.32 -3.79
N VAL A 400 -43.59 0.23 -3.12
CA VAL A 400 -44.45 -0.81 -3.70
C VAL A 400 -45.82 -0.22 -4.10
N LEU A 401 -46.40 0.62 -3.26
CA LEU A 401 -47.66 1.30 -3.55
C LEU A 401 -47.52 2.30 -4.72
N ARG A 402 -46.52 3.19 -4.68
CA ARG A 402 -46.42 4.27 -5.68
C ARG A 402 -46.00 3.77 -7.06
N THR A 403 -45.02 2.85 -7.12
CA THR A 403 -44.36 2.48 -8.38
C THR A 403 -44.90 1.17 -8.95
N PHE A 404 -45.39 0.26 -8.09
CA PHE A 404 -45.84 -1.08 -8.47
C PHE A 404 -47.33 -1.31 -8.20
N ALA A 405 -48.09 -0.25 -7.94
CA ALA A 405 -49.53 -0.29 -7.66
C ALA A 405 -49.90 -1.29 -6.55
N GLY A 406 -49.03 -1.46 -5.55
CA GLY A 406 -49.22 -2.40 -4.44
C GLY A 406 -48.73 -3.84 -4.70
N SER A 407 -48.26 -4.17 -5.91
CA SER A 407 -47.79 -5.52 -6.24
C SER A 407 -46.38 -5.78 -5.74
N VAL A 408 -46.26 -6.55 -4.66
CA VAL A 408 -44.97 -7.01 -4.11
C VAL A 408 -44.25 -7.92 -5.12
N ASP A 409 -44.97 -8.77 -5.84
CA ASP A 409 -44.38 -9.67 -6.84
C ASP A 409 -43.74 -8.88 -8.00
N ALA A 410 -44.40 -7.80 -8.46
CA ALA A 410 -43.82 -6.94 -9.50
C ALA A 410 -42.57 -6.21 -9.00
N TYR A 411 -42.58 -5.73 -7.75
CA TYR A 411 -41.41 -5.14 -7.10
C TYR A 411 -40.23 -6.13 -7.02
N LEU A 412 -40.48 -7.35 -6.55
CA LEU A 412 -39.44 -8.38 -6.44
C LEU A 412 -38.93 -8.81 -7.82
N ALA A 413 -39.80 -8.94 -8.82
CA ALA A 413 -39.41 -9.27 -10.19
C ALA A 413 -38.52 -8.19 -10.81
N GLU A 414 -38.83 -6.91 -10.59
CA GLU A 414 -38.01 -5.79 -11.05
C GLU A 414 -36.64 -5.75 -10.36
N LEU A 415 -36.57 -6.06 -9.07
CA LEU A 415 -35.30 -6.20 -8.35
C LEU A 415 -34.43 -7.29 -8.97
N VAL A 416 -34.99 -8.48 -9.21
CA VAL A 416 -34.29 -9.59 -9.86
C VAL A 416 -33.80 -9.18 -11.25
N ARG A 417 -34.64 -8.50 -12.05
CA ARG A 417 -34.28 -8.01 -13.39
C ARG A 417 -33.07 -7.06 -13.36
N ARG A 418 -32.93 -6.27 -12.29
CA ARG A 418 -31.80 -5.35 -12.07
C ARG A 418 -30.62 -5.97 -11.31
N GLY A 419 -30.69 -7.26 -10.98
CA GLY A 419 -29.64 -7.96 -10.24
C GLY A 419 -29.56 -7.55 -8.76
N ALA A 420 -30.67 -7.16 -8.16
CA ALA A 420 -30.78 -6.82 -6.75
C ALA A 420 -31.68 -7.81 -6.00
N THR A 421 -31.44 -7.96 -4.70
CA THR A 421 -32.36 -8.65 -3.78
C THR A 421 -33.19 -7.62 -3.01
N ARG A 422 -34.24 -8.09 -2.33
CA ARG A 422 -35.00 -7.26 -1.39
C ARG A 422 -34.10 -6.65 -0.30
N ASP A 423 -33.15 -7.43 0.22
CA ASP A 423 -32.19 -6.95 1.23
C ASP A 423 -31.30 -5.81 0.70
N VAL A 424 -30.86 -5.90 -0.56
CA VAL A 424 -30.08 -4.83 -1.21
C VAL A 424 -30.94 -3.57 -1.34
N ALA A 425 -32.18 -3.70 -1.80
CA ALA A 425 -33.10 -2.57 -1.97
C ALA A 425 -33.45 -1.90 -0.64
N ARG A 426 -33.78 -2.70 0.38
CA ARG A 426 -34.02 -2.23 1.75
C ARG A 426 -32.78 -1.54 2.32
N GLY A 427 -31.58 -2.07 2.09
CA GLY A 427 -30.36 -1.42 2.51
C GLY A 427 -30.13 -0.06 1.84
N ILE A 428 -30.51 0.12 0.57
CA ILE A 428 -30.42 1.40 -0.13
C ILE A 428 -31.42 2.40 0.45
N LEU A 429 -32.66 1.97 0.72
CA LEU A 429 -33.66 2.79 1.43
C LEU A 429 -33.17 3.19 2.82
N GLU A 430 -32.56 2.26 3.56
CA GLU A 430 -31.97 2.52 4.87
C GLU A 430 -30.86 3.58 4.79
N ASP A 431 -30.00 3.52 3.77
CA ASP A 431 -28.94 4.52 3.57
C ASP A 431 -29.53 5.93 3.29
N ALA A 432 -30.62 6.01 2.53
CA ALA A 432 -31.31 7.26 2.23
C ALA A 432 -32.03 7.86 3.47
N LEU A 433 -32.76 7.04 4.21
CA LEU A 433 -33.39 7.43 5.48
C LEU A 433 -32.34 7.93 6.47
N ARG A 434 -31.21 7.22 6.57
CA ARG A 434 -30.11 7.60 7.45
C ARG A 434 -29.54 8.98 7.10
N ARG A 435 -29.39 9.30 5.81
CA ARG A 435 -28.96 10.63 5.36
C ARG A 435 -29.97 11.70 5.72
N ALA A 436 -31.26 11.43 5.53
CA ALA A 436 -32.33 12.33 5.95
C ALA A 436 -32.31 12.59 7.46
N HIS A 437 -32.00 11.58 8.28
CA HIS A 437 -31.85 11.73 9.74
C HIS A 437 -30.61 12.54 10.12
N ILE A 438 -29.52 12.44 9.35
CA ILE A 438 -28.26 13.15 9.60
C ILE A 438 -28.38 14.63 9.24
N ALA A 439 -29.04 14.96 8.13
CA ALA A 439 -29.13 16.32 7.61
C ALA A 439 -29.49 17.40 8.66
N PRO A 440 -30.53 17.22 9.50
CA PRO A 440 -30.89 18.21 10.53
C PRO A 440 -29.95 18.26 11.74
N LEU A 441 -29.05 17.29 11.90
CA LEU A 441 -28.10 17.24 13.04
C LEU A 441 -26.82 18.03 12.79
N VAL A 442 -26.57 18.44 11.54
CA VAL A 442 -25.31 19.09 11.14
C VAL A 442 -25.53 20.58 11.01
N ALA A 443 -24.68 21.36 11.70
CA ALA A 443 -24.67 22.82 11.62
C ALA A 443 -23.41 23.33 10.88
N PRO A 444 -23.49 24.50 10.22
CA PRO A 444 -22.33 25.14 9.60
C PRO A 444 -21.17 25.33 10.61
N PRO A 445 -19.92 25.26 10.15
CA PRO A 445 -19.48 25.18 8.75
C PRO A 445 -19.50 23.76 8.15
N ALA A 446 -19.90 22.73 8.90
CA ALA A 446 -20.01 21.38 8.36
C ALA A 446 -21.29 21.23 7.49
N THR A 447 -21.23 20.32 6.52
CA THR A 447 -22.40 19.87 5.75
C THR A 447 -22.64 18.39 6.01
N PRO A 448 -23.84 17.85 5.75
CA PRO A 448 -24.09 16.42 5.88
C PRO A 448 -23.09 15.57 5.08
N LEU A 449 -22.66 16.06 3.92
CA LEU A 449 -21.60 15.43 3.12
C LEU A 449 -20.28 15.34 3.88
N THR A 450 -19.75 16.47 4.37
CA THR A 450 -18.43 16.51 5.02
C THR A 450 -18.44 15.80 6.38
N TRP A 451 -19.54 15.88 7.11
CA TRP A 451 -19.75 15.16 8.37
C TRP A 451 -19.74 13.64 8.17
N ILE A 452 -20.48 13.13 7.17
CA ILE A 452 -20.45 11.70 6.81
C ILE A 452 -19.04 11.30 6.38
N ALA A 453 -18.39 12.12 5.55
CA ALA A 453 -17.04 11.85 5.05
C ALA A 453 -16.02 11.74 6.20
N ASP A 454 -16.13 12.58 7.23
CA ASP A 454 -15.27 12.54 8.41
C ASP A 454 -15.47 11.25 9.22
N ILE A 455 -16.70 10.87 9.52
CA ILE A 455 -16.99 9.61 10.24
C ILE A 455 -16.46 8.40 9.47
N VAL A 456 -16.72 8.36 8.17
CA VAL A 456 -16.26 7.27 7.31
C VAL A 456 -14.73 7.24 7.25
N ARG A 457 -14.07 8.37 7.02
CA ARG A 457 -12.60 8.49 7.03
C ARG A 457 -12.02 7.96 8.34
N ASP A 458 -12.53 8.44 9.48
CA ASP A 458 -12.02 8.06 10.80
C ASP A 458 -12.23 6.55 11.05
N THR A 459 -13.34 5.99 10.55
CA THR A 459 -13.57 4.54 10.57
C THR A 459 -12.57 3.80 9.67
N ILE A 460 -12.26 4.30 8.47
CA ILE A 460 -11.28 3.71 7.54
C ILE A 460 -9.85 3.77 8.10
N ASP A 461 -9.51 4.82 8.84
CA ASP A 461 -8.18 4.98 9.44
C ASP A 461 -7.89 3.90 10.49
N THR A 462 -8.94 3.36 11.14
CA THR A 462 -8.84 2.18 12.00
C THR A 462 -8.98 0.84 11.26
N ALA A 463 -9.34 0.87 9.96
CA ALA A 463 -9.71 -0.31 9.23
C ALA A 463 -8.50 -1.15 8.79
N THR A 464 -8.60 -2.45 9.03
CA THR A 464 -7.76 -3.47 8.41
C THR A 464 -8.65 -4.30 7.49
N CYS A 465 -8.34 -4.33 6.20
CA CYS A 465 -9.08 -5.07 5.19
C CYS A 465 -8.16 -6.06 4.46
N ARG A 466 -8.72 -7.18 4.00
CA ARG A 466 -7.95 -8.22 3.30
C ARG A 466 -7.25 -7.65 2.07
N GLY A 467 -5.96 -7.99 1.90
CA GLY A 467 -5.11 -7.48 0.81
C GLY A 467 -4.87 -5.97 0.85
N ASP A 468 -5.13 -5.30 1.99
CA ASP A 468 -5.14 -3.84 2.14
C ASP A 468 -6.08 -3.11 1.14
N ARG A 469 -7.11 -3.81 0.64
CA ARG A 469 -8.17 -3.19 -0.16
C ARG A 469 -9.10 -2.43 0.78
N LEU A 470 -8.77 -1.16 1.03
CA LEU A 470 -9.60 -0.25 1.81
C LEU A 470 -10.78 0.29 0.96
N PRO A 471 -11.94 0.56 1.57
CA PRO A 471 -13.03 1.28 0.91
C PRO A 471 -12.63 2.73 0.61
N GLY A 472 -13.39 3.36 -0.29
CA GLY A 472 -13.25 4.76 -0.67
C GLY A 472 -12.13 5.03 -1.68
N VAL A 473 -11.91 6.31 -1.94
CA VAL A 473 -10.92 6.82 -2.90
C VAL A 473 -9.80 7.56 -2.20
N GLY A 474 -8.61 7.64 -2.80
CA GLY A 474 -7.46 8.33 -2.20
C GLY A 474 -6.29 8.44 -3.17
N ASP A 475 -5.25 9.11 -2.71
CA ASP A 475 -4.09 9.52 -3.51
C ASP A 475 -2.84 8.71 -3.12
N PHE A 476 -2.94 7.38 -3.20
CA PHE A 476 -1.79 6.48 -3.02
C PHE A 476 -0.89 6.54 -4.28
N PRO A 477 0.44 6.65 -4.15
CA PRO A 477 1.24 6.49 -2.95
C PRO A 477 1.57 7.79 -2.22
N ARG A 478 0.94 8.95 -2.45
CA ARG A 478 1.26 10.14 -1.65
C ARG A 478 0.72 10.03 -0.22
N THR A 479 -0.48 9.50 -0.07
CA THR A 479 -1.14 9.26 1.21
C THR A 479 -1.91 7.94 1.20
N ASP A 480 -2.03 7.33 2.37
CA ASP A 480 -2.87 6.14 2.59
C ASP A 480 -4.30 6.51 3.00
N ARG A 481 -4.56 7.80 3.26
CA ARG A 481 -5.88 8.31 3.64
C ARG A 481 -6.88 8.03 2.51
N ARG A 482 -8.05 7.56 2.90
CA ARG A 482 -9.19 7.32 2.01
C ARG A 482 -10.35 8.20 2.41
N GLU A 483 -11.09 8.64 1.40
CA GLU A 483 -12.25 9.50 1.52
C GLU A 483 -13.44 8.81 0.85
N SER A 484 -14.59 8.86 1.50
CA SER A 484 -15.87 8.45 0.93
C SER A 484 -16.99 8.99 1.79
N ALA A 485 -18.06 9.49 1.18
CA ALA A 485 -19.34 9.68 1.87
C ALA A 485 -20.38 8.63 1.48
N GLY A 486 -20.02 7.68 0.61
CA GLY A 486 -20.95 6.70 0.05
C GLY A 486 -20.89 6.68 -1.47
N LEU A 487 -21.79 5.92 -2.05
CA LEU A 487 -22.02 5.83 -3.49
C LEU A 487 -23.50 6.11 -3.76
N PRO A 488 -23.84 6.61 -4.96
CA PRO A 488 -25.23 6.80 -5.37
C PRO A 488 -25.86 5.45 -5.72
N LEU A 489 -26.00 4.55 -4.73
CA LEU A 489 -26.48 3.18 -4.96
C LEU A 489 -27.94 3.18 -5.46
N ALA A 490 -28.74 4.19 -5.13
CA ALA A 490 -30.10 4.33 -5.63
C ALA A 490 -30.16 4.60 -7.15
N SER A 491 -29.08 5.11 -7.76
CA SER A 491 -29.03 5.29 -9.22
C SER A 491 -29.18 3.99 -10.02
N TYR A 492 -28.84 2.84 -9.42
CA TYR A 492 -29.04 1.53 -10.04
C TYR A 492 -30.50 1.05 -9.91
N LEU A 493 -31.22 1.50 -8.88
CA LEU A 493 -32.62 1.19 -8.57
C LEU A 493 -33.44 2.49 -8.40
N PRO A 494 -33.59 3.31 -9.46
CA PRO A 494 -34.09 4.68 -9.36
C PRO A 494 -35.53 4.77 -8.84
N PHE A 495 -36.32 3.71 -8.96
CA PHE A 495 -37.69 3.62 -8.41
C PHE A 495 -37.74 3.61 -6.88
N LEU A 496 -36.62 3.40 -6.18
CA LEU A 496 -36.60 3.40 -4.72
C LEU A 496 -36.81 4.81 -4.14
N LEU A 497 -36.17 5.82 -4.73
CA LEU A 497 -36.24 7.20 -4.25
C LEU A 497 -37.09 8.11 -5.15
N GLU A 498 -37.14 7.84 -6.47
CA GLU A 498 -37.78 8.69 -7.48
C GLU A 498 -37.36 10.17 -7.47
N ASP A 499 -36.24 10.47 -6.81
CA ASP A 499 -35.66 11.79 -6.77
C ASP A 499 -35.04 12.15 -8.14
N ARG A 500 -35.48 13.28 -8.69
CA ARG A 500 -35.05 13.84 -9.98
C ARG A 500 -34.53 15.26 -9.84
N VAL A 501 -34.42 15.78 -8.62
CA VAL A 501 -33.96 17.14 -8.36
C VAL A 501 -32.44 17.07 -8.27
N ALA A 502 -31.75 17.67 -9.23
CA ALA A 502 -30.31 17.77 -9.16
C ALA A 502 -29.87 18.72 -8.03
N PRO A 503 -28.72 18.47 -7.37
CA PRO A 503 -28.11 19.43 -6.46
C PRO A 503 -27.78 20.73 -7.18
N SER A 504 -27.63 21.80 -6.41
CA SER A 504 -27.11 23.08 -6.89
C SER A 504 -25.69 22.91 -7.46
N ALA A 505 -25.37 23.69 -8.49
CA ALA A 505 -24.00 23.73 -9.00
C ALA A 505 -23.04 24.23 -7.91
N PRO A 506 -21.85 23.63 -7.77
CA PRO A 506 -20.85 24.18 -6.85
C PRO A 506 -20.52 25.64 -7.20
N ILE A 507 -20.40 26.49 -6.18
CA ILE A 507 -20.09 27.92 -6.34
C ILE A 507 -18.70 28.24 -5.79
N ASP A 508 -18.24 29.47 -6.03
CA ASP A 508 -16.93 29.99 -5.59
C ASP A 508 -15.75 29.09 -5.97
N ALA A 509 -15.92 28.35 -7.07
CA ALA A 509 -14.94 27.40 -7.54
C ALA A 509 -13.73 28.12 -8.16
N VAL A 510 -12.54 27.72 -7.74
CA VAL A 510 -11.26 28.27 -8.19
C VAL A 510 -10.27 27.16 -8.51
N VAL A 511 -9.31 27.48 -9.38
CA VAL A 511 -8.17 26.60 -9.67
C VAL A 511 -6.88 27.40 -9.67
N THR A 512 -5.85 26.85 -9.01
CA THR A 512 -4.51 27.44 -8.98
C THR A 512 -3.48 26.42 -9.47
N LEU A 513 -2.52 26.88 -10.29
CA LEU A 513 -1.42 26.04 -10.76
C LEU A 513 -0.16 26.26 -9.92
N SER A 514 0.50 25.15 -9.59
CA SER A 514 1.85 25.13 -9.05
C SER A 514 2.67 24.10 -9.82
N GLY A 515 3.35 24.57 -10.87
CA GLY A 515 4.03 23.70 -11.83
C GLY A 515 3.05 22.77 -12.55
N ALA A 516 3.29 21.46 -12.51
CA ALA A 516 2.43 20.43 -13.12
C ALA A 516 1.26 19.97 -12.22
N VAL A 517 0.89 20.78 -11.22
CA VAL A 517 -0.15 20.47 -10.24
C VAL A 517 -1.22 21.54 -10.29
N ALA A 518 -2.47 21.14 -10.47
CA ALA A 518 -3.63 22.02 -10.29
C ALA A 518 -4.30 21.72 -8.96
N GLN A 519 -4.52 22.76 -8.16
CA GLN A 519 -5.29 22.70 -6.92
C GLN A 519 -6.62 23.41 -7.14
N LEU A 520 -7.70 22.65 -7.03
CA LEU A 520 -9.07 23.12 -7.14
C LEU A 520 -9.68 23.23 -5.74
N ASP A 521 -10.54 24.22 -5.57
CA ASP A 521 -11.32 24.47 -4.35
C ASP A 521 -12.70 25.05 -4.74
N TRP A 522 -13.74 24.78 -3.97
CA TRP A 522 -15.10 25.29 -4.19
C TRP A 522 -15.89 25.31 -2.87
N ALA A 523 -17.06 25.93 -2.84
CA ALA A 523 -17.93 25.89 -1.67
C ALA A 523 -18.64 24.54 -1.53
N ASP A 524 -18.83 24.05 -0.30
CA ASP A 524 -19.58 22.82 -0.06
C ASP A 524 -21.07 22.96 -0.47
N ALA A 525 -21.59 21.93 -1.12
CA ALA A 525 -23.00 21.81 -1.47
C ALA A 525 -23.85 21.68 -0.17
N PRO A 526 -24.90 22.50 0.00
CA PRO A 526 -25.69 22.53 1.23
C PRO A 526 -26.69 21.36 1.35
N GLU A 527 -27.03 20.69 0.26
CA GLU A 527 -28.07 19.66 0.23
C GLU A 527 -27.65 18.38 1.00
N GLY A 528 -28.56 17.83 1.78
CA GLY A 528 -28.27 16.72 2.71
C GLY A 528 -28.11 15.34 2.05
N ASP A 529 -28.50 15.21 0.79
CA ASP A 529 -28.47 13.99 0.00
C ASP A 529 -27.26 13.90 -0.95
N VAL A 530 -26.42 14.93 -0.99
CA VAL A 530 -25.17 14.94 -1.77
C VAL A 530 -24.22 13.83 -1.26
N VAL A 531 -23.68 13.05 -2.19
CA VAL A 531 -22.71 11.97 -1.93
C VAL A 531 -21.29 12.33 -2.35
N GLY A 532 -21.12 13.43 -3.09
CA GLY A 532 -19.81 14.01 -3.40
C GLY A 532 -19.81 14.79 -4.72
N TYR A 533 -18.63 14.90 -5.30
CA TYR A 533 -18.38 15.66 -6.52
C TYR A 533 -17.66 14.82 -7.58
N HIS A 534 -17.96 15.11 -8.84
CA HIS A 534 -17.15 14.67 -9.97
C HIS A 534 -16.35 15.83 -10.55
N VAL A 535 -15.03 15.63 -10.63
CA VAL A 535 -14.09 16.61 -11.22
C VAL A 535 -13.73 16.14 -12.62
N TYR A 536 -13.77 17.06 -13.57
CA TYR A 536 -13.44 16.80 -14.97
C TYR A 536 -12.34 17.73 -15.45
N ARG A 537 -11.56 17.26 -16.43
CA ARG A 537 -10.53 18.02 -17.12
C ARG A 537 -10.68 17.93 -18.63
N ALA A 538 -10.50 19.03 -19.33
CA ALA A 538 -10.32 19.09 -20.78
C ALA A 538 -8.97 19.73 -21.12
N GLY A 539 -8.43 19.46 -22.30
CA GLY A 539 -7.14 20.00 -22.74
C GLY A 539 -7.19 21.47 -23.16
N ALA A 540 -8.38 21.99 -23.48
CA ALA A 540 -8.66 23.38 -23.80
C ALA A 540 -10.18 23.59 -23.81
N ALA A 541 -10.63 24.84 -23.89
CA ALA A 541 -12.03 25.20 -24.12
C ALA A 541 -12.61 24.50 -25.36
N GLY A 542 -13.83 23.97 -25.24
CA GLY A 542 -14.48 23.18 -26.30
C GLY A 542 -13.93 21.76 -26.51
N GLY A 543 -12.89 21.37 -25.77
CA GLY A 543 -12.34 20.01 -25.80
C GLY A 543 -13.21 18.96 -25.09
N LYS A 544 -12.84 17.69 -25.23
CA LYS A 544 -13.52 16.57 -24.55
C LYS A 544 -13.20 16.55 -23.06
N TRP A 545 -14.23 16.60 -22.23
CA TRP A 545 -14.13 16.43 -20.78
C TRP A 545 -13.82 14.98 -20.40
N THR A 546 -12.82 14.79 -19.54
CA THR A 546 -12.44 13.50 -18.96
C THR A 546 -12.63 13.57 -17.45
N ALA A 547 -13.37 12.62 -16.88
CA ALA A 547 -13.53 12.51 -15.43
C ALA A 547 -12.19 12.14 -14.78
N LEU A 548 -11.77 12.92 -13.79
CA LEU A 548 -10.60 12.63 -12.95
C LEU A 548 -10.97 11.77 -11.75
N THR A 549 -12.19 11.93 -11.22
CA THR A 549 -12.69 11.12 -10.10
C THR A 549 -13.50 9.93 -10.62
N ARG A 550 -13.15 8.73 -10.16
CA ARG A 550 -13.83 7.47 -10.54
C ARG A 550 -15.06 7.16 -9.68
N GLN A 551 -15.07 7.66 -8.45
CA GLN A 551 -16.21 7.64 -7.53
C GLN A 551 -16.43 9.09 -7.06
N PRO A 552 -17.62 9.43 -6.51
CA PRO A 552 -17.86 10.74 -5.93
C PRO A 552 -16.80 11.09 -4.88
N TRP A 553 -16.18 12.26 -5.05
CA TRP A 553 -15.20 12.78 -4.12
C TRP A 553 -15.90 13.62 -3.05
N PRO A 554 -15.77 13.32 -1.75
CA PRO A 554 -16.63 13.92 -0.74
C PRO A 554 -16.05 15.20 -0.10
N ARG A 555 -15.01 15.78 -0.69
CA ARG A 555 -14.41 17.04 -0.23
C ARG A 555 -14.59 18.11 -1.29
N SER A 556 -14.67 19.36 -0.85
CA SER A 556 -14.77 20.54 -1.70
C SER A 556 -13.44 21.05 -2.27
N SER A 557 -12.41 20.19 -2.28
CA SER A 557 -11.11 20.50 -2.88
C SER A 557 -10.53 19.28 -3.57
N TRP A 558 -9.82 19.49 -4.67
CA TRP A 558 -9.19 18.40 -5.43
C TRP A 558 -7.82 18.79 -5.96
N ARG A 559 -6.89 17.85 -5.94
CA ARG A 559 -5.55 18.03 -6.48
C ARG A 559 -5.34 17.17 -7.72
N ASP A 560 -5.21 17.80 -8.88
CA ASP A 560 -4.74 17.13 -10.09
C ASP A 560 -3.20 17.22 -10.15
N GLY A 561 -2.55 16.13 -9.75
CA GLY A 561 -1.08 16.01 -9.81
C GLY A 561 -0.50 15.72 -11.19
N LYS A 562 -1.34 15.64 -12.22
CA LYS A 562 -0.94 15.41 -13.62
C LYS A 562 -1.55 16.47 -14.52
N ALA A 563 -1.63 17.71 -14.03
CA ALA A 563 -2.18 18.82 -14.79
C ALA A 563 -1.41 18.96 -16.10
N ILE A 564 -2.14 19.29 -17.17
CA ILE A 564 -1.58 19.46 -18.51
C ILE A 564 -1.56 20.95 -18.86
N PRO A 565 -0.56 21.43 -19.62
CA PRO A 565 -0.57 22.81 -20.11
C PRO A 565 -1.87 23.12 -20.88
N GLY A 566 -2.49 24.28 -20.56
CA GLY A 566 -3.78 24.68 -21.13
C GLY A 566 -5.01 23.92 -20.59
N GLY A 567 -4.80 23.00 -19.64
CA GLY A 567 -5.86 22.21 -19.05
C GLY A 567 -6.86 23.05 -18.26
N ILE A 568 -8.14 22.86 -18.55
CA ILE A 568 -9.26 23.52 -17.87
C ILE A 568 -10.11 22.50 -17.11
N TYR A 569 -10.87 22.96 -16.11
CA TYR A 569 -11.62 22.09 -15.20
C TYR A 569 -13.08 22.51 -15.05
N ILE A 570 -13.92 21.54 -14.72
CA ILE A 570 -15.28 21.76 -14.18
C ILE A 570 -15.56 20.77 -13.06
N VAL A 571 -16.43 21.16 -12.14
CA VAL A 571 -16.90 20.31 -11.04
C VAL A 571 -18.42 20.19 -11.10
N ARG A 572 -18.96 19.02 -10.76
CA ARG A 572 -20.40 18.78 -10.60
C ARG A 572 -20.65 18.07 -9.27
N ALA A 573 -21.67 18.49 -8.53
CA ALA A 573 -22.18 17.75 -7.39
C ALA A 573 -23.03 16.57 -7.86
N ILE A 574 -23.09 15.51 -7.05
CA ILE A 574 -23.92 14.33 -7.28
C ILE A 574 -24.60 13.89 -5.98
N ASP A 575 -25.90 13.61 -6.06
CA ASP A 575 -26.70 13.11 -4.93
C ASP A 575 -26.74 11.58 -4.86
N GLN A 576 -27.44 11.06 -3.85
CA GLN A 576 -27.62 9.62 -3.62
C GLN A 576 -28.46 8.92 -4.69
N ALA A 577 -29.36 9.63 -5.37
CA ALA A 577 -30.16 9.13 -6.48
C ALA A 577 -29.36 9.11 -7.80
N GLY A 578 -28.21 9.79 -7.83
CA GLY A 578 -27.33 9.93 -8.97
C GLY A 578 -27.63 11.13 -9.86
N ASN A 579 -28.49 12.06 -9.45
CA ASN A 579 -28.68 13.30 -10.20
C ASN A 579 -27.42 14.16 -10.10
N ARG A 580 -27.09 14.85 -11.18
CA ARG A 580 -25.87 15.66 -11.29
C ARG A 580 -26.26 17.10 -11.46
N SER A 581 -25.61 17.97 -10.70
CA SER A 581 -25.75 19.41 -10.88
C SER A 581 -25.33 19.86 -12.27
N ASP A 582 -25.73 21.08 -12.62
CA ASP A 582 -25.01 21.86 -13.61
C ASP A 582 -23.53 22.02 -13.21
N PRO A 583 -22.62 22.14 -14.19
CA PRO A 583 -21.20 22.32 -13.88
C PRO A 583 -20.96 23.70 -13.27
N THR A 584 -19.86 23.82 -12.52
CA THR A 584 -19.23 25.13 -12.25
C THR A 584 -18.99 25.89 -13.56
N GLN A 585 -18.69 27.18 -13.45
CA GLN A 585 -17.96 27.88 -14.50
C GLN A 585 -16.70 27.10 -14.90
N VAL A 586 -16.25 27.29 -16.15
CA VAL A 586 -14.97 26.72 -16.59
C VAL A 586 -13.86 27.34 -15.77
N LEU A 587 -13.16 26.49 -15.02
CA LEU A 587 -12.01 26.88 -14.23
C LEU A 587 -10.79 26.81 -15.14
N ASP A 588 -10.35 27.99 -15.60
CA ASP A 588 -9.13 28.15 -16.38
C ASP A 588 -8.01 28.70 -15.47
N PRO A 589 -6.96 27.91 -15.18
CA PRO A 589 -5.87 28.40 -14.36
C PRO A 589 -5.03 29.51 -15.00
N ALA A 590 -5.19 29.76 -16.31
CA ALA A 590 -4.56 30.88 -17.00
C ALA A 590 -5.44 32.14 -17.02
N ALA A 591 -6.68 32.07 -16.51
CA ALA A 591 -7.53 33.25 -16.40
C ALA A 591 -6.92 34.28 -15.42
N PRO A 592 -7.06 35.59 -15.70
CA PRO A 592 -6.67 36.62 -14.75
C PRO A 592 -7.37 36.41 -13.41
N ALA A 593 -6.65 36.59 -12.29
CA ALA A 593 -7.26 36.53 -10.97
C ALA A 593 -8.45 37.52 -10.92
N PRO A 594 -9.58 37.15 -10.30
CA PRO A 594 -10.68 38.09 -10.11
C PRO A 594 -10.15 39.33 -9.37
N PRO A 595 -10.60 40.54 -9.74
CA PRO A 595 -10.19 41.75 -9.04
C PRO A 595 -10.54 41.60 -7.54
N PRO A 596 -9.69 42.09 -6.62
CA PRO A 596 -10.00 42.03 -5.19
C PRO A 596 -11.37 42.66 -4.93
N PRO A 597 -12.17 42.11 -3.98
CA PRO A 597 -13.49 42.65 -3.70
C PRO A 597 -13.36 44.13 -3.37
N GLU A 598 -14.17 44.95 -4.07
CA GLU A 598 -14.23 46.39 -3.87
C GLU A 598 -14.52 46.65 -2.39
N ALA A 599 -13.62 47.39 -1.72
CA ALA A 599 -13.80 47.71 -0.31
C ALA A 599 -15.16 48.39 -0.16
N ALA A 600 -16.04 47.80 0.66
CA ALA A 600 -17.32 48.40 1.00
C ALA A 600 -17.07 49.84 1.44
N GLN A 601 -17.66 50.79 0.71
CA GLN A 601 -17.59 52.20 1.07
C GLN A 601 -18.10 52.32 2.51
N PRO A 602 -17.36 52.99 3.43
CA PRO A 602 -17.83 53.17 4.78
C PRO A 602 -19.18 53.90 4.74
N ALA A 603 -20.15 53.36 5.49
CA ALA A 603 -21.44 53.99 5.68
C ALA A 603 -21.25 55.45 6.15
N PRO A 604 -22.05 56.41 5.67
CA PRO A 604 -21.95 57.79 6.13
C PRO A 604 -22.16 57.85 7.65
N GLU A 605 -21.27 58.58 8.34
CA GLU A 605 -21.34 58.80 9.79
C GLU A 605 -22.72 59.35 10.20
N PRO A 606 -23.33 58.83 11.27
CA PRO A 606 -24.56 59.41 11.81
C PRO A 606 -24.28 60.81 12.38
N SER A 607 -25.13 61.79 12.05
CA SER A 607 -25.07 63.13 12.62
C SER A 607 -25.11 63.09 14.16
N PRO A 608 -24.35 63.96 14.85
CA PRO A 608 -24.32 64.00 16.31
C PRO A 608 -25.70 64.41 16.86
N ALA A 609 -26.19 63.62 17.82
CA ALA A 609 -27.41 63.91 18.57
C ALA A 609 -27.22 65.15 19.47
N PRO A 610 -28.27 65.96 19.71
CA PRO A 610 -28.19 67.11 20.59
C PRO A 610 -27.99 66.67 22.06
N SER A 611 -27.09 67.37 22.74
CA SER A 611 -26.76 67.17 24.16
C SER A 611 -27.92 67.58 25.06
N GLU A 612 -28.40 66.63 25.88
CA GLU A 612 -29.35 66.89 26.98
C GLU A 612 -28.64 67.48 28.22
N PRO A 613 -29.35 68.28 29.04
CA PRO A 613 -28.75 69.08 30.10
C PRO A 613 -28.54 68.30 31.41
N THR A 614 -27.46 68.61 32.10
CA THR A 614 -27.06 68.10 33.42
C THR A 614 -28.03 68.54 34.53
N PRO A 615 -28.45 67.65 35.45
CA PRO A 615 -29.11 68.06 36.69
C PRO A 615 -28.07 68.54 37.72
N GLY A 616 -28.35 69.67 38.35
CA GLY A 616 -27.42 70.38 39.25
C GLY A 616 -27.17 69.74 40.62
N GLY A 617 -26.07 70.20 41.22
CA GLY A 617 -25.58 69.93 42.57
C GLY A 617 -24.21 70.53 42.75
#